data_AF-A0A438JRX4-F1
#
_entry.id   AF-A0A438JRX4-F1
#
_cell.length_a   1.000
_cell.length_b   1.000
_cell.length_c   1.000
_cell.angle_alpha   90.00
_cell.angle_beta   90.00
_cell.angle_gamma   90.00
#
_symmetry.space_group_name_H-M   'P 1'
#
loop_
_entity.id
_entity.type
_entity.pdbx_description
1 polymer ?
#
loop_
_entity_poly.entity_id
_entity_poly.type
_entity_poly.pdbx_seq_one_letter_code
_entity_poly.pdbx_strand_id
1 'polypeptide(L)'
;MRTCRDWGRRFMRLYPQYTSWDNPKDPERPLVVGYVSPDYFTHSVSYFIEAPLVNHDYANYKVVVYSAVVKADAKTIRFRDKVLKRGGVWRDIYGIDEKKVASMVREDKVDILVELTGHTANNKLGMMACRPAPVQVTWIGYPNTTGLPTIDYRITDSLADLPDTSQKHVEELVRLPECFLCYMPSPEAGPVSPTPALSNGFITFGSFNNLAKITPKVLQVWARILCAVPNSRLVVKCKPFCCDSVRQRFLSTLEQLGLESLRVDLLPLILLNHDHMQAYALMDISAAAGMVGKMIFYSLTIRIFLDTFPYAGTTTTCESLFMGVPCVTMAGSVHAHNVGVSLLNKVGEELFPHFNSVTIITVVFPGGALYGCTLLRKGEPLIESELGAMWDFFLDLVLVGLGRLVAKTEDEYVQLALQLASDITALSNLRMSLRDLMSKSPVCNGPNFALALESTYRSMWRRYCKGDVPSLRRMEILQQEENSEEPAVKLPEPTKITNSRDDSSGSIKTNGLNQVPSSMLKHSTSEENGVS
;
A
#
# COMPACT_ATOMS: atom_id res chain seq x y z
N MET A 1 14.69 2.56 -10.64
CA MET A 1 15.50 3.75 -10.29
C MET A 1 15.77 4.68 -11.47
N ARG A 2 16.43 4.25 -12.57
CA ARG A 2 16.84 5.14 -13.68
C ARG A 2 15.68 5.98 -14.23
N THR A 3 14.57 5.36 -14.61
CA THR A 3 13.38 6.06 -15.12
C THR A 3 12.79 7.07 -14.14
N CYS A 4 12.62 6.70 -12.85
CA CYS A 4 12.10 7.61 -11.82
C CYS A 4 13.03 8.80 -11.56
N ARG A 5 14.35 8.55 -11.52
CA ARG A 5 15.36 9.59 -11.34
C ARG A 5 15.39 10.56 -12.52
N ASP A 6 15.36 10.05 -13.74
CA ASP A 6 15.37 10.86 -14.97
C ASP A 6 14.05 11.64 -15.14
N TRP A 7 12.93 11.05 -14.68
CA TRP A 7 11.66 11.77 -14.54
C TRP A 7 11.79 12.90 -13.51
N GLY A 8 12.26 12.61 -12.30
CA GLY A 8 12.34 13.59 -11.21
C GLY A 8 13.28 14.76 -11.52
N ARG A 9 14.42 14.49 -12.17
CA ARG A 9 15.33 15.53 -12.67
C ARG A 9 14.63 16.49 -13.64
N ARG A 10 13.88 15.95 -14.61
CA ARG A 10 13.13 16.78 -15.59
C ARG A 10 11.94 17.49 -14.96
N PHE A 11 11.21 16.79 -14.10
CA PHE A 11 10.01 17.30 -13.46
C PHE A 11 10.32 18.46 -12.51
N MET A 12 11.40 18.35 -11.72
CA MET A 12 11.86 19.40 -10.82
C MET A 12 12.13 20.73 -11.55
N ARG A 13 12.61 20.70 -12.80
CA ARG A 13 12.87 21.92 -13.61
C ARG A 13 11.62 22.73 -13.94
N LEU A 14 10.44 22.15 -13.81
CA LEU A 14 9.16 22.86 -14.03
C LEU A 14 8.81 23.79 -12.85
N TYR A 15 9.52 23.66 -11.72
CA TYR A 15 9.23 24.35 -10.47
C TYR A 15 10.46 25.12 -9.96
N PRO A 16 10.29 26.37 -9.49
CA PRO A 16 11.36 27.07 -8.80
C PRO A 16 11.63 26.42 -7.44
N GLN A 17 12.90 26.25 -7.09
CA GLN A 17 13.32 25.64 -5.83
C GLN A 17 13.60 26.68 -4.76
N TYR A 18 13.11 26.47 -3.55
CA TYR A 18 13.60 27.18 -2.38
C TYR A 18 14.91 26.54 -1.88
N THR A 19 15.89 27.39 -1.59
CA THR A 19 17.21 26.99 -1.08
C THR A 19 17.50 27.52 0.32
N SER A 20 16.61 28.36 0.87
CA SER A 20 16.71 28.93 2.21
C SER A 20 15.36 28.93 2.94
N TRP A 21 15.42 28.79 4.27
CA TRP A 21 14.26 28.72 5.16
C TRP A 21 14.51 29.54 6.41
N ASP A 22 13.50 30.31 6.83
CA ASP A 22 13.56 31.18 8.01
C ASP A 22 13.29 30.42 9.32
N ASN A 23 13.12 29.10 9.24
CA ASN A 23 12.88 28.21 10.38
C ASN A 23 14.09 28.23 11.33
N PRO A 24 13.93 28.61 12.63
CA PRO A 24 15.03 28.66 13.58
C PRO A 24 15.69 27.29 13.75
N LYS A 25 17.03 27.21 13.64
CA LYS A 25 17.80 25.97 13.73
C LYS A 25 18.09 25.54 15.18
N ASP A 26 17.09 25.56 16.03
CA ASP A 26 17.18 24.98 17.38
C ASP A 26 16.85 23.47 17.32
N PRO A 27 17.76 22.56 17.71
CA PRO A 27 17.52 21.12 17.63
C PRO A 27 16.39 20.59 18.53
N GLU A 28 16.07 21.27 19.63
CA GLU A 28 15.17 20.76 20.68
C GLU A 28 13.82 21.51 20.76
N ARG A 29 13.64 22.58 19.98
CA ARG A 29 12.35 23.29 19.96
C ARG A 29 11.19 22.41 19.46
N PRO A 30 9.93 22.77 19.77
CA PRO A 30 8.77 22.21 19.10
C PRO A 30 8.85 22.34 17.57
N LEU A 31 8.42 21.30 16.86
CA LEU A 31 8.43 21.20 15.41
C LEU A 31 7.04 21.38 14.83
N VAL A 32 6.96 21.96 13.63
CA VAL A 32 5.75 21.99 12.81
C VAL A 32 5.86 20.92 11.74
N VAL A 33 4.96 19.93 11.78
CA VAL A 33 4.91 18.82 10.82
C VAL A 33 3.72 19.00 9.89
N GLY A 34 4.01 19.11 8.59
CA GLY A 34 3.02 19.21 7.53
C GLY A 34 2.74 17.84 6.91
N TYR A 35 1.47 17.45 6.74
CA TYR A 35 1.08 16.25 5.99
C TYR A 35 0.26 16.63 4.77
N VAL A 36 0.67 16.19 3.57
CA VAL A 36 -0.03 16.49 2.31
C VAL A 36 -0.53 15.24 1.61
N SER A 37 -1.81 15.25 1.22
CA SER A 37 -2.45 14.15 0.49
C SER A 37 -3.78 14.56 -0.13
N PRO A 38 -4.21 13.99 -1.28
CA PRO A 38 -5.59 14.00 -1.72
C PRO A 38 -6.44 12.93 -1.02
N ASP A 39 -5.84 12.05 -0.21
CA ASP A 39 -6.44 10.80 0.25
C ASP A 39 -7.00 10.84 1.68
N TYR A 40 -7.34 12.04 2.18
CA TYR A 40 -8.01 12.21 3.48
C TYR A 40 -9.50 11.89 3.44
N PHE A 41 -9.89 10.83 2.74
CA PHE A 41 -11.25 10.29 2.67
C PHE A 41 -11.19 8.77 2.88
N THR A 42 -12.28 8.04 2.68
CA THR A 42 -12.31 6.57 2.73
C THR A 42 -11.48 5.98 1.59
N HIS A 43 -10.18 5.83 1.88
CA HIS A 43 -9.11 5.43 0.99
C HIS A 43 -8.06 4.66 1.79
N SER A 44 -7.17 3.92 1.11
CA SER A 44 -6.13 3.12 1.77
C SER A 44 -5.22 3.93 2.69
N VAL A 45 -4.73 5.08 2.24
CA VAL A 45 -3.82 5.96 3.02
C VAL A 45 -4.45 6.45 4.31
N SER A 46 -5.77 6.68 4.33
CA SER A 46 -6.43 7.25 5.50
C SER A 46 -6.39 6.35 6.73
N TYR A 47 -6.34 5.03 6.55
CA TYR A 47 -6.22 4.10 7.68
C TYR A 47 -4.86 4.17 8.38
N PHE A 48 -3.84 4.73 7.74
CA PHE A 48 -2.49 4.79 8.30
C PHE A 48 -2.12 6.17 8.82
N ILE A 49 -2.48 7.23 8.08
CA ILE A 49 -2.25 8.61 8.51
C ILE A 49 -3.06 8.98 9.75
N GLU A 50 -4.15 8.27 10.06
CA GLU A 50 -4.93 8.51 11.28
C GLU A 50 -4.09 8.38 12.55
N ALA A 51 -3.12 7.46 12.60
CA ALA A 51 -2.29 7.23 13.77
C ALA A 51 -1.51 8.50 14.21
N PRO A 52 -0.68 9.13 13.35
CA PRO A 52 0.01 10.38 13.72
C PRO A 52 -0.94 11.57 13.91
N LEU A 53 -2.03 11.69 13.14
CA LEU A 53 -3.01 12.78 13.34
C LEU A 53 -3.70 12.71 14.72
N VAL A 54 -3.81 11.51 15.31
CA VAL A 54 -4.44 11.30 16.61
C VAL A 54 -3.43 11.29 17.76
N ASN A 55 -2.24 10.72 17.56
CA ASN A 55 -1.35 10.35 18.66
C ASN A 55 -0.10 11.23 18.81
N HIS A 56 0.15 12.16 17.88
CA HIS A 56 1.24 13.11 18.08
C HIS A 56 1.08 13.89 19.39
N ASP A 57 2.22 14.21 20.02
CA ASP A 57 2.28 15.21 21.07
C ASP A 57 2.25 16.61 20.44
N TYR A 58 1.06 17.21 20.36
CA TYR A 58 0.86 18.51 19.72
C TYR A 58 1.56 19.67 20.43
N ALA A 59 2.05 19.48 21.67
CA ALA A 59 2.88 20.47 22.35
C ALA A 59 4.28 20.57 21.70
N ASN A 60 4.82 19.43 21.27
CA ASN A 60 6.17 19.33 20.69
C ASN A 60 6.17 19.12 19.17
N TYR A 61 5.07 18.67 18.58
CA TYR A 61 4.89 18.37 17.15
C TYR A 61 3.55 18.92 16.67
N LYS A 62 3.50 20.23 16.37
CA LYS A 62 2.29 20.88 15.85
C LYS A 62 2.00 20.37 14.44
N VAL A 63 0.78 19.87 14.23
CA VAL A 63 0.37 19.30 12.94
C VAL A 63 -0.33 20.33 12.05
N VAL A 64 0.06 20.37 10.77
CA VAL A 64 -0.66 21.07 9.70
C VAL A 64 -1.03 20.06 8.62
N VAL A 65 -2.31 20.01 8.23
CA VAL A 65 -2.79 19.13 7.16
C VAL A 65 -3.09 19.95 5.91
N TYR A 66 -2.52 19.54 4.78
CA TYR A 66 -2.79 20.07 3.44
C TYR A 66 -3.63 19.05 2.67
N SER A 67 -4.95 19.24 2.71
CA SER A 67 -5.93 18.33 2.12
C SER A 67 -6.24 18.70 0.67
N ALA A 68 -5.89 17.82 -0.27
CA ALA A 68 -6.27 17.94 -1.69
C ALA A 68 -7.51 17.09 -2.03
N VAL A 69 -8.35 16.78 -1.04
CA VAL A 69 -9.57 16.00 -1.21
C VAL A 69 -10.56 16.76 -2.10
N VAL A 70 -11.05 16.08 -3.14
CA VAL A 70 -12.06 16.66 -4.07
C VAL A 70 -13.45 16.69 -3.44
N LYS A 71 -13.84 15.57 -2.82
CA LYS A 71 -15.15 15.40 -2.18
C LYS A 71 -14.93 14.82 -0.78
N ALA A 72 -15.17 15.64 0.23
CA ALA A 72 -15.07 15.24 1.62
C ALA A 72 -16.14 14.20 1.97
N ASP A 73 -15.76 13.20 2.76
CA ASP A 73 -16.67 12.23 3.36
C ASP A 73 -16.66 12.33 4.89
N ALA A 74 -17.40 11.44 5.57
CA ALA A 74 -17.46 11.40 7.03
C ALA A 74 -16.07 11.25 7.67
N LYS A 75 -15.14 10.57 7.00
CA LYS A 75 -13.77 10.36 7.48
C LYS A 75 -12.93 11.63 7.34
N THR A 76 -13.08 12.37 6.23
CA THR A 76 -12.47 13.69 6.04
C THR A 76 -12.88 14.64 7.16
N ILE A 77 -14.18 14.71 7.44
CA ILE A 77 -14.73 15.57 8.51
C ILE A 77 -14.14 15.15 9.87
N ARG A 78 -14.13 13.85 10.16
CA ARG A 78 -13.56 13.31 11.40
C ARG A 78 -12.08 13.66 11.58
N PHE A 79 -11.27 13.60 10.52
CA PHE A 79 -9.87 13.99 10.59
C PHE A 79 -9.70 15.48 10.84
N ARG A 80 -10.44 16.31 10.11
CA ARG A 80 -10.44 17.76 10.30
C ARG A 80 -10.77 18.11 11.75
N ASP A 81 -11.85 17.56 12.30
CA ASP A 81 -12.27 17.84 13.68
C ASP A 81 -11.22 17.39 14.70
N LYS A 82 -10.63 16.20 14.53
CA LYS A 82 -9.57 15.68 15.41
C LYS A 82 -8.33 16.59 15.41
N VAL A 83 -7.89 17.03 14.23
CA VAL A 83 -6.72 17.90 14.07
C VAL A 83 -6.98 19.27 14.71
N LEU A 84 -8.13 19.89 14.42
CA LEU A 84 -8.48 21.20 14.96
C LEU A 84 -8.65 21.16 16.49
N LYS A 85 -9.31 20.12 17.03
CA LYS A 85 -9.50 19.95 18.48
C LYS A 85 -8.18 19.84 19.25
N ARG A 86 -7.13 19.31 18.63
CA ARG A 86 -5.79 19.20 19.21
C ARG A 86 -4.92 20.45 19.01
N GLY A 87 -5.43 21.50 18.37
CA GLY A 87 -4.69 22.74 18.09
C GLY A 87 -3.85 22.70 16.81
N GLY A 88 -4.08 21.71 15.94
CA GLY A 88 -3.51 21.66 14.61
C GLY A 88 -4.24 22.57 13.62
N VAL A 89 -3.73 22.61 12.39
CA VAL A 89 -4.29 23.42 11.30
C VAL A 89 -4.73 22.51 10.16
N TRP A 90 -5.88 22.81 9.56
CA TRP A 90 -6.38 22.13 8.37
C TRP A 90 -6.51 23.12 7.22
N ARG A 91 -5.87 22.83 6.10
CA ARG A 91 -5.90 23.64 4.88
C ARG A 91 -6.43 22.80 3.72
N ASP A 92 -7.54 23.24 3.14
CA ASP A 92 -8.05 22.68 1.90
C ASP A 92 -7.33 23.32 0.71
N ILE A 93 -6.64 22.49 -0.08
CA ILE A 93 -5.75 22.90 -1.16
C ILE A 93 -6.16 22.34 -2.53
N TYR A 94 -7.32 21.69 -2.62
CA TYR A 94 -7.84 21.21 -3.90
C TYR A 94 -8.05 22.39 -4.87
N GLY A 95 -7.58 22.22 -6.11
CA GLY A 95 -7.67 23.25 -7.15
C GLY A 95 -6.70 24.44 -6.99
N ILE A 96 -5.87 24.47 -5.94
CA ILE A 96 -4.85 25.51 -5.77
C ILE A 96 -3.58 25.12 -6.54
N ASP A 97 -3.00 26.09 -7.25
CA ASP A 97 -1.70 25.93 -7.92
C ASP A 97 -0.61 25.49 -6.95
N GLU A 98 0.20 24.52 -7.35
CA GLU A 98 1.20 23.90 -6.46
C GLU A 98 2.26 24.88 -5.95
N LYS A 99 2.60 25.94 -6.70
CA LYS A 99 3.55 26.98 -6.23
C LYS A 99 2.92 27.83 -5.13
N LYS A 100 1.61 28.10 -5.22
CA LYS A 100 0.89 28.78 -4.15
C LYS A 100 0.78 27.91 -2.90
N VAL A 101 0.53 26.61 -3.06
CA VAL A 101 0.55 25.67 -1.93
C VAL A 101 1.94 25.64 -1.29
N ALA A 102 3.02 25.67 -2.09
CA ALA A 102 4.38 25.76 -1.58
C ALA A 102 4.61 27.05 -0.75
N SER A 103 4.07 28.20 -1.17
CA SER A 103 4.10 29.43 -0.36
C SER A 103 3.35 29.26 0.97
N MET A 104 2.17 28.64 0.97
CA MET A 104 1.39 28.39 2.20
C MET A 104 2.19 27.55 3.21
N VAL A 105 2.91 26.53 2.74
CA VAL A 105 3.79 25.69 3.59
C VAL A 105 4.88 26.53 4.27
N ARG A 106 5.46 27.50 3.56
CA ARG A 106 6.47 28.41 4.12
C ARG A 106 5.87 29.38 5.12
N GLU A 107 4.70 29.94 4.83
CA GLU A 107 3.97 30.85 5.72
C GLU A 107 3.61 30.14 7.04
N ASP A 108 3.25 28.86 6.97
CA ASP A 108 2.99 28.01 8.14
C ASP A 108 4.26 27.62 8.90
N LYS A 109 5.45 27.96 8.38
CA LYS A 109 6.77 27.60 8.93
C LYS A 109 6.89 26.11 9.20
N VAL A 110 6.42 25.28 8.26
CA VAL A 110 6.57 23.83 8.33
C VAL A 110 8.06 23.47 8.36
N ASP A 111 8.45 22.66 9.34
CA ASP A 111 9.81 22.16 9.50
C ASP A 111 10.02 20.87 8.72
N ILE A 112 9.06 19.95 8.84
CA ILE A 112 9.07 18.64 8.18
C ILE A 112 7.78 18.51 7.39
N LEU A 113 7.89 18.41 6.07
CA LEU A 113 6.76 18.18 5.18
C LEU A 113 6.75 16.73 4.70
N VAL A 114 5.64 16.04 4.93
CA VAL A 114 5.45 14.62 4.66
C VAL A 114 4.41 14.44 3.56
N GLU A 115 4.85 13.89 2.44
CA GLU A 115 4.05 13.60 1.26
C GLU A 115 3.53 12.15 1.31
N LEU A 116 2.23 11.95 1.10
CA LEU A 116 1.57 10.68 1.40
C LEU A 116 1.07 9.86 0.20
N THR A 117 1.39 10.25 -1.02
CA THR A 117 0.67 9.82 -2.24
C THR A 117 1.62 9.24 -3.30
N GLY A 118 2.82 9.78 -3.42
CA GLY A 118 3.81 9.47 -4.46
C GLY A 118 3.23 9.59 -5.87
N HIS A 119 3.49 8.61 -6.74
CA HIS A 119 3.09 8.64 -8.16
C HIS A 119 1.62 8.25 -8.42
N THR A 120 0.78 8.24 -7.39
CA THR A 120 -0.65 7.94 -7.56
C THR A 120 -1.44 9.18 -7.97
N ALA A 121 -2.74 9.02 -8.24
CA ALA A 121 -3.58 10.06 -8.81
C ALA A 121 -3.68 11.30 -7.90
N ASN A 122 -3.76 12.49 -8.50
CA ASN A 122 -3.93 13.78 -7.81
C ASN A 122 -2.84 14.12 -6.77
N ASN A 123 -1.67 13.50 -6.88
CA ASN A 123 -0.53 13.79 -6.01
C ASN A 123 -0.12 15.28 -6.02
N LYS A 124 0.76 15.63 -5.09
CA LYS A 124 1.29 16.99 -4.93
C LYS A 124 2.81 17.00 -5.05
N LEU A 125 3.36 16.16 -5.92
CA LEU A 125 4.81 16.06 -6.13
C LEU A 125 5.38 17.35 -6.73
N GLY A 126 4.61 18.17 -7.46
CA GLY A 126 5.11 19.45 -7.96
C GLY A 126 5.29 20.48 -6.85
N MET A 127 4.44 20.43 -5.81
CA MET A 127 4.64 21.22 -4.60
C MET A 127 5.90 20.76 -3.84
N MET A 128 6.10 19.44 -3.68
CA MET A 128 7.36 18.91 -3.11
C MET A 128 8.57 19.25 -3.97
N ALA A 129 8.37 19.36 -5.28
CA ALA A 129 9.37 19.82 -6.22
C ALA A 129 9.61 21.32 -6.13
N CYS A 130 8.96 22.11 -5.30
CA CYS A 130 9.40 23.48 -4.99
C CYS A 130 10.35 23.52 -3.78
N ARG A 131 10.44 22.43 -3.02
CA ARG A 131 11.14 22.31 -1.73
C ARG A 131 10.72 23.35 -0.68
N PRO A 132 9.41 23.53 -0.39
CA PRO A 132 8.96 24.57 0.53
C PRO A 132 9.38 24.39 1.99
N ALA A 133 9.62 23.17 2.45
CA ALA A 133 10.07 22.88 3.82
C ALA A 133 11.56 22.47 3.85
N PRO A 134 12.28 22.76 4.95
CA PRO A 134 13.71 22.44 5.08
C PRO A 134 13.99 20.93 5.13
N VAL A 135 13.04 20.13 5.61
CA VAL A 135 13.08 18.66 5.55
C VAL A 135 11.84 18.15 4.82
N GLN A 136 12.05 17.34 3.78
CA GLN A 136 10.98 16.74 3.01
C GLN A 136 11.03 15.21 3.05
N VAL A 137 9.88 14.61 3.34
CA VAL A 137 9.73 13.17 3.54
C VAL A 137 8.61 12.66 2.63
N THR A 138 8.75 11.44 2.12
CA THR A 138 7.64 10.69 1.51
C THR A 138 7.32 9.47 2.36
N TRP A 139 6.02 9.19 2.55
CA TRP A 139 5.56 8.04 3.32
C TRP A 139 4.23 7.49 2.82
N ILE A 140 4.18 6.16 2.84
CA ILE A 140 3.09 5.20 2.66
C ILE A 140 2.36 5.08 1.32
N GLY A 141 1.96 6.15 0.65
CA GLY A 141 1.06 6.02 -0.52
C GLY A 141 1.65 5.32 -1.74
N TYR A 142 2.98 5.29 -1.86
CA TYR A 142 3.68 4.73 -3.01
C TYR A 142 4.84 3.81 -2.58
N PRO A 143 4.84 2.52 -2.96
CA PRO A 143 5.81 1.53 -2.45
C PRO A 143 7.14 1.54 -3.22
N ASN A 144 7.57 2.71 -3.70
CA ASN A 144 8.83 2.88 -4.42
C ASN A 144 9.33 4.33 -4.29
N THR A 145 10.50 4.64 -4.83
CA THR A 145 11.05 6.00 -4.88
C THR A 145 10.13 6.95 -5.65
N THR A 146 9.98 8.18 -5.15
CA THR A 146 9.37 9.28 -5.92
C THR A 146 10.26 9.70 -7.09
N GLY A 147 11.57 9.42 -7.01
CA GLY A 147 12.55 9.86 -7.99
C GLY A 147 12.91 11.35 -7.89
N LEU A 148 12.26 12.10 -7.01
CA LEU A 148 12.38 13.56 -6.93
C LEU A 148 13.61 13.96 -6.10
N PRO A 149 14.57 14.71 -6.67
CA PRO A 149 15.80 15.06 -5.94
C PRO A 149 15.58 15.89 -4.68
N THR A 150 14.49 16.65 -4.62
CA THR A 150 14.14 17.55 -3.51
C THR A 150 13.61 16.82 -2.27
N ILE A 151 13.25 15.54 -2.35
CA ILE A 151 12.78 14.76 -1.19
C ILE A 151 14.01 14.13 -0.50
N ASP A 152 14.12 14.39 0.80
CA ASP A 152 15.27 13.96 1.60
C ASP A 152 15.14 12.48 1.97
N TYR A 153 14.00 12.11 2.54
CA TYR A 153 13.82 10.82 3.20
C TYR A 153 12.59 10.06 2.71
N ARG A 154 12.67 8.73 2.75
CA ARG A 154 11.52 7.83 2.60
C ARG A 154 11.42 6.94 3.85
N ILE A 155 10.26 6.96 4.50
CA ILE A 155 10.00 6.14 5.68
C ILE A 155 9.64 4.71 5.26
N THR A 156 10.29 3.74 5.88
CA THR A 156 10.09 2.30 5.71
C THR A 156 10.45 1.55 7.02
N ASP A 157 10.68 0.25 6.97
CA ASP A 157 11.18 -0.58 8.07
C ASP A 157 12.20 -1.61 7.55
N SER A 158 12.81 -2.36 8.45
CA SER A 158 13.86 -3.33 8.12
C SER A 158 13.37 -4.60 7.44
N LEU A 159 12.07 -4.87 7.37
CA LEU A 159 11.50 -6.07 6.75
C LEU A 159 11.01 -5.79 5.33
N ALA A 160 10.32 -4.66 5.13
CA ALA A 160 9.88 -4.19 3.83
C ALA A 160 11.08 -3.78 2.97
N ASP A 161 12.01 -3.00 3.52
CA ASP A 161 13.27 -2.65 2.88
C ASP A 161 14.43 -3.15 3.74
N LEU A 162 14.93 -4.36 3.46
CA LEU A 162 16.09 -4.94 4.15
C LEU A 162 17.28 -3.94 4.18
N PRO A 163 18.10 -3.91 5.25
CA PRO A 163 19.26 -3.03 5.34
C PRO A 163 20.20 -3.08 4.12
N ASP A 164 20.32 -4.26 3.51
CA ASP A 164 21.13 -4.58 2.33
C ASP A 164 20.31 -4.63 1.03
N THR A 165 19.12 -4.01 1.00
CA THR A 165 18.26 -4.00 -0.19
C THR A 165 18.99 -3.53 -1.45
N SER A 166 18.84 -4.30 -2.54
CA SER A 166 19.34 -3.90 -3.86
C SER A 166 18.45 -2.85 -4.55
N GLN A 167 17.24 -2.61 -4.02
CA GLN A 167 16.33 -1.60 -4.55
C GLN A 167 16.87 -0.20 -4.27
N LYS A 168 17.25 0.48 -5.35
CA LYS A 168 17.80 1.83 -5.26
C LYS A 168 16.71 2.89 -5.18
N HIS A 169 16.90 3.83 -4.26
CA HIS A 169 16.02 4.97 -4.01
C HIS A 169 16.78 6.28 -4.26
N VAL A 170 16.05 7.31 -4.69
CA VAL A 170 16.62 8.66 -4.70
C VAL A 170 16.76 9.14 -3.27
N GLU A 171 15.70 9.03 -2.48
CA GLU A 171 15.61 9.38 -1.06
C GLU A 171 16.53 8.51 -0.19
N GLU A 172 16.95 9.04 0.94
CA GLU A 172 17.58 8.24 1.99
C GLU A 172 16.50 7.44 2.75
N LEU A 173 16.68 6.13 2.87
CA LEU A 173 15.72 5.27 3.57
C LEU A 173 15.86 5.43 5.08
N VAL A 174 14.75 5.73 5.75
CA VAL A 174 14.66 5.77 7.20
C VAL A 174 13.76 4.64 7.67
N ARG A 175 14.35 3.72 8.45
CA ARG A 175 13.67 2.52 8.94
C ARG A 175 13.16 2.76 10.34
N LEU A 176 11.84 2.71 10.52
CA LEU A 176 11.24 2.69 11.85
C LEU A 176 11.62 1.38 12.55
N PRO A 177 11.75 1.39 13.89
CA PRO A 177 12.22 0.22 14.66
C PRO A 177 11.24 -0.96 14.61
N GLU A 178 9.94 -0.68 14.54
CA GLU A 178 8.89 -1.70 14.49
C GLU A 178 8.36 -1.89 13.06
N CYS A 179 7.13 -1.43 12.80
CA CYS A 179 6.51 -1.46 11.48
C CYS A 179 6.55 -0.07 10.84
N PHE A 180 6.73 0.01 9.52
CA PHE A 180 6.70 1.29 8.80
C PHE A 180 5.32 1.94 8.73
N LEU A 181 4.28 1.21 9.15
CA LEU A 181 2.90 1.65 9.15
C LEU A 181 2.21 1.30 10.47
N CYS A 182 1.11 2.01 10.74
CA CYS A 182 0.18 1.68 11.82
C CYS A 182 -1.23 1.71 11.25
N TYR A 183 -1.90 0.57 11.22
CA TYR A 183 -3.27 0.42 10.76
C TYR A 183 -4.26 0.82 11.85
N MET A 184 -5.09 1.82 11.57
CA MET A 184 -6.22 2.23 12.41
C MET A 184 -7.50 1.65 11.82
N PRO A 185 -8.00 0.49 12.30
CA PRO A 185 -9.16 -0.17 11.72
C PRO A 185 -10.42 0.71 11.78
N SER A 186 -11.33 0.49 10.84
CA SER A 186 -12.66 1.12 10.90
C SER A 186 -13.42 0.63 12.13
N PRO A 187 -14.06 1.52 12.91
CA PRO A 187 -14.99 1.12 13.96
C PRO A 187 -16.18 0.28 13.45
N GLU A 188 -16.46 0.35 12.15
CA GLU A 188 -17.54 -0.40 11.47
C GLU A 188 -17.16 -1.85 11.15
N ALA A 189 -15.98 -2.31 11.56
CA ALA A 189 -15.60 -3.71 11.39
C ALA A 189 -16.52 -4.61 12.24
N GLY A 190 -17.33 -5.45 11.57
CA GLY A 190 -18.21 -6.41 12.22
C GLY A 190 -17.46 -7.49 13.04
N PRO A 191 -18.17 -8.36 13.77
CA PRO A 191 -17.55 -9.43 14.57
C PRO A 191 -16.78 -10.44 13.69
N VAL A 192 -15.75 -11.07 14.27
CA VAL A 192 -15.13 -12.25 13.64
C VAL A 192 -16.06 -13.44 13.86
N SER A 193 -16.44 -14.13 12.79
CA SER A 193 -17.22 -15.35 12.81
C SER A 193 -16.31 -16.60 12.79
N PRO A 194 -16.73 -17.73 13.40
CA PRO A 194 -16.10 -19.03 13.15
C PRO A 194 -16.08 -19.36 11.66
N THR A 195 -15.19 -20.27 11.24
CA THR A 195 -15.00 -20.53 9.80
C THR A 195 -16.23 -21.23 9.17
N PRO A 196 -16.86 -20.66 8.12
CA PRO A 196 -18.06 -21.24 7.50
C PRO A 196 -17.83 -22.53 6.72
N ALA A 197 -16.59 -22.99 6.61
CA ALA A 197 -16.33 -24.29 6.04
C ALA A 197 -16.62 -25.44 6.99
N LEU A 198 -16.78 -25.17 8.29
CA LEU A 198 -17.38 -26.12 9.22
C LEU A 198 -18.81 -26.46 8.80
N SER A 199 -19.55 -25.51 8.20
CA SER A 199 -20.91 -25.71 7.69
C SER A 199 -20.95 -26.08 6.20
N ASN A 200 -20.10 -25.48 5.37
CA ASN A 200 -20.20 -25.60 3.91
C ASN A 200 -19.38 -26.78 3.33
N GLY A 201 -18.46 -27.36 4.09
CA GLY A 201 -17.70 -28.55 3.68
C GLY A 201 -16.58 -28.34 2.66
N PHE A 202 -16.27 -27.09 2.27
CA PHE A 202 -15.18 -26.76 1.34
C PHE A 202 -14.32 -25.58 1.80
N ILE A 203 -13.09 -25.50 1.28
CA ILE A 203 -12.17 -24.37 1.52
C ILE A 203 -12.45 -23.24 0.53
N THR A 204 -12.48 -22.00 1.01
CA THR A 204 -12.53 -20.82 0.14
C THR A 204 -11.24 -20.03 0.30
N PHE A 205 -10.46 -19.93 -0.78
CA PHE A 205 -9.37 -18.98 -0.90
C PHE A 205 -9.91 -17.64 -1.40
N GLY A 206 -9.22 -16.53 -1.11
CA GLY A 206 -9.64 -15.27 -1.68
C GLY A 206 -8.58 -14.19 -1.72
N SER A 207 -8.80 -13.21 -2.59
CA SER A 207 -7.93 -12.04 -2.71
C SER A 207 -8.75 -10.83 -3.11
N PHE A 208 -8.67 -9.77 -2.32
CA PHE A 208 -9.34 -8.48 -2.58
C PHE A 208 -8.38 -7.43 -3.12
N ASN A 209 -7.21 -7.88 -3.57
CA ASN A 209 -6.20 -7.02 -4.18
C ASN A 209 -6.69 -6.43 -5.52
N ASN A 210 -6.12 -5.28 -5.88
CA ASN A 210 -6.37 -4.68 -7.18
C ASN A 210 -5.93 -5.64 -8.31
N LEU A 211 -6.73 -5.75 -9.37
CA LEU A 211 -6.49 -6.64 -10.51
C LEU A 211 -5.11 -6.40 -11.15
N ALA A 212 -4.59 -5.17 -11.10
CA ALA A 212 -3.24 -4.83 -11.57
C ALA A 212 -2.12 -5.60 -10.83
N LYS A 213 -2.38 -6.12 -9.62
CA LYS A 213 -1.43 -6.93 -8.84
C LYS A 213 -1.54 -8.43 -9.15
N ILE A 214 -2.64 -8.87 -9.79
CA ILE A 214 -2.90 -10.27 -10.11
C ILE A 214 -2.30 -10.54 -11.50
N THR A 215 -1.00 -10.83 -11.52
CA THR A 215 -0.27 -11.13 -12.77
C THR A 215 -0.57 -12.55 -13.27
N PRO A 216 -0.28 -12.89 -14.54
CA PRO A 216 -0.41 -14.26 -15.04
C PRO A 216 0.35 -15.28 -14.17
N LYS A 217 1.49 -14.90 -13.60
CA LYS A 217 2.29 -15.76 -12.73
C LYS A 217 1.60 -16.05 -11.40
N VAL A 218 0.96 -15.04 -10.80
CA VAL A 218 0.13 -15.21 -9.60
C VAL A 218 -1.03 -16.17 -9.88
N LEU A 219 -1.72 -15.99 -11.00
CA LEU A 219 -2.83 -16.86 -11.39
C LEU A 219 -2.38 -18.32 -11.58
N GLN A 220 -1.21 -18.56 -12.18
CA GLN A 220 -0.65 -19.91 -12.31
C GLN A 220 -0.41 -20.55 -10.94
N VAL A 221 0.14 -19.81 -9.97
CA VAL A 221 0.37 -20.33 -8.62
C VAL A 221 -0.95 -20.59 -7.88
N TRP A 222 -1.93 -19.70 -8.00
CA TRP A 222 -3.25 -19.93 -7.41
C TRP A 222 -3.96 -21.12 -8.05
N ALA A 223 -3.84 -21.31 -9.36
CA ALA A 223 -4.37 -22.48 -10.05
C ALA A 223 -3.78 -23.78 -9.49
N ARG A 224 -2.46 -23.84 -9.25
CA ARG A 224 -1.81 -24.99 -8.60
C ARG A 224 -2.42 -25.31 -7.23
N ILE A 225 -2.71 -24.29 -6.41
CA ILE A 225 -3.35 -24.46 -5.10
C ILE A 225 -4.75 -25.07 -5.27
N LEU A 226 -5.58 -24.48 -6.13
CA LEU A 226 -6.97 -24.93 -6.32
C LEU A 226 -7.04 -26.32 -6.97
N CYS A 227 -6.11 -26.70 -7.84
CA CYS A 227 -6.02 -28.05 -8.37
C CYS A 227 -5.62 -29.06 -7.30
N ALA A 228 -4.74 -28.69 -6.37
CA ALA A 228 -4.29 -29.54 -5.27
C ALA A 228 -5.28 -29.66 -4.10
N VAL A 229 -6.25 -28.75 -3.98
CA VAL A 229 -7.37 -28.84 -3.01
C VAL A 229 -8.68 -29.00 -3.77
N PRO A 230 -9.12 -30.25 -4.06
CA PRO A 230 -10.40 -30.51 -4.70
C PRO A 230 -11.57 -29.84 -3.95
N ASN A 231 -12.60 -29.43 -4.68
CA ASN A 231 -13.80 -28.74 -4.16
C ASN A 231 -13.56 -27.36 -3.53
N SER A 232 -12.32 -26.86 -3.45
CA SER A 232 -12.08 -25.49 -2.98
C SER A 232 -12.60 -24.43 -3.95
N ARG A 233 -12.94 -23.25 -3.44
CA ARG A 233 -13.38 -22.09 -4.22
C ARG A 233 -12.36 -20.95 -4.14
N LEU A 234 -12.40 -20.06 -5.13
CA LEU A 234 -11.64 -18.81 -5.14
C LEU A 234 -12.59 -17.63 -5.23
N VAL A 235 -12.46 -16.67 -4.29
CA VAL A 235 -13.17 -15.40 -4.34
C VAL A 235 -12.20 -14.28 -4.69
N VAL A 236 -12.44 -13.58 -5.79
CA VAL A 236 -11.64 -12.41 -6.16
C VAL A 236 -12.52 -11.18 -6.20
N LYS A 237 -12.20 -10.17 -5.38
CA LYS A 237 -12.94 -8.90 -5.35
C LYS A 237 -12.12 -7.80 -6.01
N CYS A 238 -12.67 -7.19 -7.03
CA CYS A 238 -12.04 -6.04 -7.67
C CYS A 238 -13.05 -5.17 -8.41
N LYS A 239 -12.82 -3.85 -8.43
CA LYS A 239 -13.67 -2.87 -9.12
C LYS A 239 -13.98 -3.25 -10.58
N PRO A 240 -13.01 -3.69 -11.42
CA PRO A 240 -13.27 -4.02 -12.82
C PRO A 240 -14.26 -5.17 -13.06
N PHE A 241 -14.58 -5.98 -12.05
CA PHE A 241 -15.55 -7.08 -12.19
C PHE A 241 -17.02 -6.63 -12.25
N CYS A 242 -17.28 -5.32 -12.21
CA CYS A 242 -18.57 -4.76 -12.64
C CYS A 242 -18.78 -4.88 -14.17
N CYS A 243 -17.72 -5.15 -14.94
CA CYS A 243 -17.77 -5.28 -16.39
C CYS A 243 -17.69 -6.76 -16.81
N ASP A 244 -18.72 -7.23 -17.52
CA ASP A 244 -18.83 -8.65 -17.92
C ASP A 244 -17.69 -9.11 -18.82
N SER A 245 -17.19 -8.28 -19.73
CA SER A 245 -16.06 -8.64 -20.59
C SER A 245 -14.78 -8.91 -19.79
N VAL A 246 -14.55 -8.16 -18.70
CA VAL A 246 -13.42 -8.38 -17.78
C VAL A 246 -13.62 -9.66 -16.99
N ARG A 247 -14.84 -9.93 -16.51
CA ARG A 247 -15.19 -11.18 -15.81
C ARG A 247 -14.92 -12.39 -16.71
N GLN A 248 -15.45 -12.37 -17.94
CA GLN A 248 -15.28 -13.47 -18.89
C GLN A 248 -13.81 -13.70 -19.23
N ARG A 249 -13.05 -12.63 -19.51
CA ARG A 249 -11.61 -12.75 -19.78
C ARG A 249 -10.85 -13.38 -18.60
N PHE A 250 -11.20 -13.01 -17.37
CA PHE A 250 -10.58 -13.57 -16.17
C PHE A 250 -10.92 -15.06 -16.01
N LEU A 251 -12.19 -15.43 -16.16
CA LEU A 251 -12.64 -16.83 -16.09
C LEU A 251 -12.01 -17.69 -17.20
N SER A 252 -12.00 -17.24 -18.45
CA SER A 252 -11.36 -17.97 -19.55
C SER A 252 -9.85 -18.17 -19.32
N THR A 253 -9.18 -17.22 -18.67
CA THR A 253 -7.76 -17.37 -18.30
C THR A 253 -7.58 -18.48 -17.26
N LEU A 254 -8.48 -18.58 -16.28
CA LEU A 254 -8.45 -19.65 -15.27
C LEU A 254 -8.81 -21.02 -15.86
N GLU A 255 -9.76 -21.08 -16.79
CA GLU A 255 -10.12 -22.30 -17.52
C GLU A 255 -8.93 -22.84 -18.32
N GLN A 256 -8.16 -21.95 -18.97
CA GLN A 256 -6.90 -22.31 -19.64
C GLN A 256 -5.83 -22.88 -18.69
N LEU A 257 -5.91 -22.55 -17.40
CA LEU A 257 -5.03 -23.09 -16.35
C LEU A 257 -5.61 -24.36 -15.70
N GLY A 258 -6.74 -24.88 -16.21
CA GLY A 258 -7.37 -26.10 -15.70
C GLY A 258 -8.31 -25.90 -14.52
N LEU A 259 -8.76 -24.66 -14.26
CA LEU A 259 -9.74 -24.36 -13.21
C LEU A 259 -11.14 -24.16 -13.79
N GLU A 260 -12.09 -24.93 -13.28
CA GLU A 260 -13.51 -24.77 -13.60
C GLU A 260 -14.02 -23.41 -13.12
N SER A 261 -14.66 -22.64 -14.01
CA SER A 261 -15.21 -21.32 -13.71
C SER A 261 -16.26 -21.32 -12.59
N LEU A 262 -16.96 -22.45 -12.38
CA LEU A 262 -17.91 -22.64 -11.27
C LEU A 262 -17.25 -22.60 -9.87
N ARG A 263 -15.93 -22.78 -9.79
CA ARG A 263 -15.16 -22.68 -8.53
C ARG A 263 -14.70 -21.26 -8.22
N VAL A 264 -15.03 -20.29 -9.07
CA VAL A 264 -14.51 -18.93 -9.01
C VAL A 264 -15.64 -17.91 -8.89
N ASP A 265 -15.64 -17.16 -7.79
CA ASP A 265 -16.61 -16.12 -7.53
C ASP A 265 -15.94 -14.75 -7.68
N LEU A 266 -16.37 -13.98 -8.68
CA LEU A 266 -15.86 -12.63 -8.95
C LEU A 266 -16.81 -11.58 -8.38
N LEU A 267 -16.31 -10.76 -7.45
CA LEU A 267 -17.08 -9.73 -6.76
C LEU A 267 -16.70 -8.32 -7.26
N PRO A 268 -17.66 -7.47 -7.64
CA PRO A 268 -17.40 -6.07 -7.97
C PRO A 268 -17.07 -5.24 -6.71
N LEU A 269 -16.82 -3.95 -6.90
CA LEU A 269 -16.63 -3.02 -5.79
C LEU A 269 -17.89 -2.95 -4.92
N ILE A 270 -17.72 -3.09 -3.60
CA ILE A 270 -18.74 -2.83 -2.60
C ILE A 270 -18.54 -1.40 -2.09
N LEU A 271 -19.59 -0.56 -2.18
CA LEU A 271 -19.48 0.87 -1.91
C LEU A 271 -19.41 1.21 -0.42
N LEU A 272 -20.09 0.44 0.43
CA LEU A 272 -20.12 0.66 1.87
C LEU A 272 -18.99 -0.11 2.56
N ASN A 273 -18.27 0.57 3.45
CA ASN A 273 -17.12 0.00 4.15
C ASN A 273 -17.52 -1.17 5.05
N HIS A 274 -18.60 -1.00 5.82
CA HIS A 274 -19.20 -2.07 6.61
C HIS A 274 -19.39 -3.36 5.78
N ASP A 275 -20.05 -3.26 4.62
CA ASP A 275 -20.33 -4.40 3.75
C ASP A 275 -19.05 -4.98 3.12
N HIS A 276 -18.08 -4.12 2.79
CA HIS A 276 -16.76 -4.55 2.31
C HIS A 276 -15.99 -5.36 3.36
N MET A 277 -15.99 -4.90 4.61
CA MET A 277 -15.37 -5.60 5.74
C MET A 277 -16.11 -6.91 6.02
N GLN A 278 -17.45 -6.88 5.95
CA GLN A 278 -18.29 -8.03 6.15
C GLN A 278 -18.08 -9.10 5.06
N ALA A 279 -17.69 -8.75 3.84
CA ALA A 279 -17.33 -9.71 2.79
C ALA A 279 -16.09 -10.60 3.13
N TYR A 280 -15.26 -10.23 4.12
CA TYR A 280 -14.22 -11.12 4.65
C TYR A 280 -14.78 -12.16 5.64
N ALA A 281 -15.96 -11.92 6.22
CA ALA A 281 -16.55 -12.70 7.29
C ALA A 281 -17.85 -13.42 6.94
N LEU A 282 -18.58 -12.96 5.93
CA LEU A 282 -19.96 -13.35 5.68
C LEU A 282 -20.27 -13.36 4.20
N MET A 283 -20.93 -14.44 3.80
CA MET A 283 -22.24 -14.29 3.17
C MET A 283 -23.24 -15.30 3.78
N ASP A 284 -23.39 -15.30 5.10
CA ASP A 284 -24.59 -15.88 5.75
C ASP A 284 -25.44 -14.75 6.34
N ILE A 285 -26.56 -14.41 5.68
CA ILE A 285 -27.84 -13.99 6.29
C ILE A 285 -28.93 -14.14 5.21
N SER A 286 -29.95 -14.93 5.53
CA SER A 286 -31.24 -14.96 4.86
C SER A 286 -32.08 -13.76 5.30
N ALA A 287 -32.67 -13.06 4.32
CA ALA A 287 -33.82 -12.15 4.41
C ALA A 287 -33.69 -10.80 5.14
N ALA A 288 -33.57 -9.71 4.37
CA ALA A 288 -34.50 -8.56 4.42
C ALA A 288 -34.31 -7.68 3.15
N ALA A 289 -35.42 -7.17 2.63
CA ALA A 289 -35.63 -6.71 1.26
C ALA A 289 -35.04 -5.32 0.91
N GLY A 290 -34.84 -5.07 -0.40
CA GLY A 290 -35.03 -3.74 -0.98
C GLY A 290 -33.96 -3.28 -1.98
N MET A 291 -34.29 -3.36 -3.27
CA MET A 291 -33.69 -2.60 -4.38
C MET A 291 -32.23 -2.86 -4.75
N VAL A 292 -32.03 -3.83 -5.66
CA VAL A 292 -31.50 -3.67 -7.04
C VAL A 292 -30.99 -5.05 -7.51
N GLY A 293 -31.74 -5.64 -8.44
CA GLY A 293 -31.31 -6.62 -9.45
C GLY A 293 -30.36 -7.77 -9.06
N LYS A 294 -30.91 -8.98 -8.88
CA LYS A 294 -30.23 -10.29 -9.02
C LYS A 294 -28.86 -10.40 -8.35
N MET A 295 -28.84 -10.53 -7.03
CA MET A 295 -27.69 -11.08 -6.31
C MET A 295 -28.02 -12.53 -5.92
N ILE A 296 -27.47 -13.48 -6.67
CA ILE A 296 -27.53 -14.91 -6.30
C ILE A 296 -26.74 -15.04 -4.99
N PHE A 297 -27.45 -15.48 -3.96
CA PHE A 297 -26.95 -15.71 -2.60
C PHE A 297 -25.92 -16.86 -2.63
N TYR A 298 -24.65 -16.56 -2.34
CA TYR A 298 -23.64 -17.56 -2.06
C TYR A 298 -23.07 -17.27 -0.69
N SER A 299 -22.97 -18.25 0.21
CA SER A 299 -22.18 -18.11 1.44
C SER A 299 -20.68 -18.13 1.13
N LEU A 300 -20.14 -17.00 0.68
CA LEU A 300 -18.72 -16.77 0.43
C LEU A 300 -18.07 -16.16 1.66
N THR A 301 -17.39 -17.00 2.43
CA THR A 301 -16.46 -16.53 3.45
C THR A 301 -15.07 -17.03 3.12
N ILE A 302 -14.13 -16.10 3.02
CA ILE A 302 -12.72 -16.41 2.72
C ILE A 302 -12.09 -17.04 3.95
N ARG A 303 -11.46 -18.20 3.78
CA ARG A 303 -10.72 -18.87 4.85
C ARG A 303 -9.24 -18.52 4.84
N ILE A 304 -8.65 -18.40 3.66
CA ILE A 304 -7.23 -18.12 3.47
C ILE A 304 -7.11 -17.02 2.43
N PHE A 305 -6.51 -15.91 2.84
CA PHE A 305 -6.20 -14.81 1.94
C PHE A 305 -4.91 -15.12 1.19
N LEU A 306 -5.00 -15.06 -0.14
CA LEU A 306 -3.86 -15.22 -1.01
C LEU A 306 -3.36 -13.83 -1.41
N ASP A 307 -2.20 -13.47 -0.89
CA ASP A 307 -1.56 -12.23 -1.26
C ASP A 307 -1.01 -12.30 -2.69
N THR A 308 -0.80 -11.15 -3.29
CA THR A 308 -0.23 -11.03 -4.63
C THR A 308 1.28 -10.81 -4.58
N PHE A 309 2.00 -11.21 -5.61
CA PHE A 309 3.43 -10.97 -5.77
C PHE A 309 3.77 -10.68 -7.24
N PRO A 310 4.81 -9.89 -7.54
CA PRO A 310 5.76 -9.24 -6.62
C PRO A 310 5.24 -7.94 -5.99
N TYR A 311 3.93 -7.66 -6.10
CA TYR A 311 3.30 -6.51 -5.45
C TYR A 311 2.27 -7.02 -4.45
N ALA A 312 2.64 -7.02 -3.17
CA ALA A 312 1.81 -7.43 -2.05
C ALA A 312 0.64 -6.46 -1.75
N GLY A 313 -0.35 -6.99 -1.05
CA GLY A 313 -1.38 -6.23 -0.38
C GLY A 313 -0.80 -5.37 0.73
N THR A 314 -1.59 -4.39 1.17
CA THR A 314 -1.24 -3.55 2.31
C THR A 314 -2.47 -3.39 3.17
N THR A 315 -3.39 -2.50 2.77
CA THR A 315 -4.70 -2.34 3.42
C THR A 315 -5.51 -3.62 3.39
N THR A 316 -5.56 -4.31 2.24
CA THR A 316 -6.27 -5.59 2.07
C THR A 316 -5.72 -6.69 2.99
N THR A 317 -4.40 -6.75 3.16
CA THR A 317 -3.75 -7.68 4.11
C THR A 317 -4.08 -7.32 5.55
N CYS A 318 -4.06 -6.03 5.90
CA CYS A 318 -4.48 -5.55 7.22
C CYS A 318 -5.96 -5.90 7.51
N GLU A 319 -6.86 -5.62 6.57
CA GLU A 319 -8.29 -5.95 6.67
C GLU A 319 -8.51 -7.46 6.81
N SER A 320 -7.80 -8.27 6.01
CA SER A 320 -7.85 -9.72 6.07
C SER A 320 -7.51 -10.22 7.48
N LEU A 321 -6.34 -9.83 8.01
CA LEU A 321 -5.89 -10.23 9.34
C LEU A 321 -6.87 -9.72 10.42
N PHE A 322 -7.34 -8.48 10.31
CA PHE A 322 -8.28 -7.89 11.26
C PHE A 322 -9.65 -8.57 11.26
N MET A 323 -10.08 -9.12 10.12
CA MET A 323 -11.30 -9.92 9.97
C MET A 323 -11.08 -11.41 10.23
N GLY A 324 -9.93 -11.79 10.80
CA GLY A 324 -9.62 -13.17 11.17
C GLY A 324 -9.33 -14.08 9.98
N VAL A 325 -8.96 -13.54 8.83
CA VAL A 325 -8.57 -14.33 7.65
C VAL A 325 -7.02 -14.36 7.59
N PRO A 326 -6.37 -15.50 7.84
CA PRO A 326 -4.93 -15.62 7.68
C PRO A 326 -4.50 -15.38 6.24
N CYS A 327 -3.33 -14.80 6.08
CA CYS A 327 -2.76 -14.43 4.80
C CYS A 327 -1.50 -15.25 4.53
N VAL A 328 -1.37 -15.79 3.31
CA VAL A 328 -0.10 -16.30 2.78
C VAL A 328 0.49 -15.24 1.86
N THR A 329 1.74 -14.87 2.10
CA THR A 329 2.47 -13.88 1.29
C THR A 329 3.81 -14.45 0.83
N MET A 330 4.52 -13.72 -0.02
CA MET A 330 5.83 -14.13 -0.52
C MET A 330 6.84 -13.01 -0.30
N ALA A 331 8.04 -13.37 0.15
CA ALA A 331 9.17 -12.47 0.25
C ALA A 331 9.87 -12.32 -1.10
N GLY A 332 10.48 -11.16 -1.31
CA GLY A 332 11.39 -10.93 -2.42
C GLY A 332 12.34 -9.77 -2.19
N SER A 333 12.77 -9.14 -3.28
CA SER A 333 13.90 -8.20 -3.26
C SER A 333 13.49 -6.72 -3.27
N VAL A 334 12.20 -6.40 -3.22
CA VAL A 334 11.69 -5.03 -3.34
C VAL A 334 10.63 -4.74 -2.28
N HIS A 335 10.52 -3.47 -1.86
CA HIS A 335 9.58 -2.99 -0.87
C HIS A 335 8.15 -3.47 -1.12
N ALA A 336 7.63 -3.26 -2.34
CA ALA A 336 6.26 -3.63 -2.71
C ALA A 336 5.97 -5.13 -2.54
N HIS A 337 7.00 -5.99 -2.61
CA HIS A 337 6.87 -7.43 -2.41
C HIS A 337 6.86 -7.77 -0.92
N ASN A 338 7.65 -7.05 -0.12
CA ASN A 338 7.90 -7.36 1.28
C ASN A 338 6.94 -6.69 2.26
N VAL A 339 5.93 -5.94 1.80
CA VAL A 339 4.93 -5.35 2.70
C VAL A 339 4.20 -6.44 3.49
N GLY A 340 3.79 -7.54 2.84
CA GLY A 340 3.19 -8.68 3.52
C GLY A 340 4.14 -9.30 4.55
N VAL A 341 5.44 -9.38 4.24
CA VAL A 341 6.48 -9.89 5.16
C VAL A 341 6.52 -9.06 6.44
N SER A 342 6.58 -7.73 6.32
CA SER A 342 6.59 -6.83 7.48
C SER A 342 5.35 -7.03 8.36
N LEU A 343 4.16 -7.02 7.74
CA LEU A 343 2.88 -7.19 8.45
C LEU A 343 2.80 -8.53 9.20
N LEU A 344 3.09 -9.64 8.54
CA LEU A 344 2.97 -10.97 9.13
C LEU A 344 3.96 -11.19 10.28
N ASN A 345 5.22 -10.74 10.12
CA ASN A 345 6.19 -10.85 11.19
C ASN A 345 5.77 -10.00 12.40
N LYS A 346 5.38 -8.74 12.19
CA LYS A 346 5.02 -7.82 13.28
C LYS A 346 3.75 -8.20 14.03
N VAL A 347 2.75 -8.76 13.35
CA VAL A 347 1.56 -9.33 14.02
C VAL A 347 1.91 -10.61 14.80
N GLY A 348 2.89 -11.39 14.32
CA GLY A 348 3.33 -12.62 14.96
C GLY A 348 4.24 -12.45 16.18
N GLU A 349 4.93 -11.30 16.33
CA GLU A 349 5.89 -11.04 17.42
C GLU A 349 5.26 -11.02 18.82
N GLU A 350 3.98 -10.65 18.93
CA GLU A 350 3.32 -10.47 20.22
C GLU A 350 2.83 -11.76 20.90
N LEU A 351 3.11 -12.91 20.31
CA LEU A 351 2.95 -14.18 20.99
C LEU A 351 4.01 -14.40 22.10
N PHE A 352 5.00 -13.49 22.25
CA PHE A 352 6.18 -13.67 23.12
C PHE A 352 6.63 -12.56 24.10
N PRO A 353 5.79 -11.70 24.73
CA PRO A 353 6.33 -10.76 25.72
C PRO A 353 6.80 -11.39 27.06
N HIS A 354 6.45 -12.66 27.36
CA HIS A 354 6.58 -13.21 28.72
C HIS A 354 7.32 -14.54 28.89
N PHE A 355 7.95 -15.10 27.85
CA PHE A 355 8.66 -16.38 27.94
C PHE A 355 10.15 -16.30 27.59
N ASN A 356 10.88 -15.31 28.12
CA ASN A 356 12.36 -15.26 28.07
C ASN A 356 13.05 -16.37 28.93
N SER A 357 12.39 -17.50 29.20
CA SER A 357 12.92 -18.54 30.10
C SER A 357 12.53 -19.98 29.71
N VAL A 358 11.94 -20.20 28.53
CA VAL A 358 11.69 -21.56 28.04
C VAL A 358 12.80 -21.95 27.09
N THR A 359 13.57 -22.98 27.46
CA THR A 359 14.52 -23.64 26.57
C THR A 359 13.76 -24.67 25.76
N ILE A 360 13.70 -24.50 24.44
CA ILE A 360 13.18 -25.53 23.53
C ILE A 360 14.30 -26.56 23.34
N ILE A 361 14.11 -27.77 23.84
CA ILE A 361 15.03 -28.89 23.60
C ILE A 361 14.42 -29.74 22.49
N THR A 362 15.01 -29.71 21.30
CA THR A 362 14.72 -30.68 20.24
C THR A 362 15.43 -31.98 20.58
N VAL A 363 14.70 -33.01 20.98
CA VAL A 363 15.27 -34.34 21.23
C VAL A 363 15.26 -35.12 19.91
N VAL A 364 16.43 -35.40 19.36
CA VAL A 364 16.59 -36.25 18.17
C VAL A 364 17.03 -37.64 18.64
N PHE A 365 16.17 -38.65 18.48
CA PHE A 365 16.53 -40.05 18.71
C PHE A 365 17.17 -40.67 17.45
N PRO A 366 18.08 -41.66 17.61
CA PRO A 366 18.74 -42.31 16.48
C PRO A 366 17.70 -43.15 15.72
N GLY A 367 17.32 -42.68 14.54
CA GLY A 367 16.24 -43.25 13.72
C GLY A 367 15.59 -42.26 12.74
N GLY A 368 15.85 -40.95 12.89
CA GLY A 368 15.51 -39.95 11.86
C GLY A 368 14.05 -39.50 11.83
N ALA A 369 13.20 -39.92 12.77
CA ALA A 369 11.84 -39.43 12.88
C ALA A 369 11.72 -38.36 13.99
N LEU A 370 11.32 -37.15 13.62
CA LEU A 370 10.92 -36.10 14.56
C LEU A 370 9.52 -36.42 15.09
N TYR A 371 9.41 -36.74 16.38
CA TYR A 371 8.13 -36.85 17.06
C TYR A 371 8.20 -36.07 18.38
N GLY A 372 7.73 -34.82 18.34
CA GLY A 372 7.38 -34.04 19.54
C GLY A 372 8.31 -32.88 19.87
N CYS A 373 7.68 -31.73 20.16
CA CYS A 373 8.30 -30.56 20.79
C CYS A 373 7.81 -30.50 22.24
N THR A 374 8.69 -30.59 23.23
CA THR A 374 8.31 -30.48 24.65
C THR A 374 8.72 -29.11 25.19
N LEU A 375 7.76 -28.32 25.67
CA LEU A 375 8.05 -27.10 26.42
C LEU A 375 8.43 -27.44 27.86
N LEU A 376 9.65 -27.09 28.26
CA LEU A 376 10.08 -27.15 29.65
C LEU A 376 9.94 -25.78 30.31
N ARG A 377 8.98 -25.65 31.23
CA ARG A 377 9.01 -24.57 32.23
C ARG A 377 9.98 -24.99 33.33
N LYS A 378 10.93 -24.13 33.67
CA LYS A 378 11.98 -24.43 34.67
C LYS A 378 11.34 -24.73 36.03
N GLY A 379 11.21 -26.01 36.40
CA GLY A 379 10.81 -26.46 37.75
C GLY A 379 9.56 -27.33 37.91
N GLU A 380 8.87 -27.77 36.86
CA GLU A 380 7.70 -28.69 36.99
C GLU A 380 7.91 -30.06 36.31
N PRO A 381 7.30 -31.15 36.83
CA PRO A 381 7.49 -32.50 36.31
C PRO A 381 6.70 -32.78 35.02
N LEU A 382 7.23 -33.70 34.22
CA LEU A 382 6.64 -34.20 32.98
C LEU A 382 5.23 -34.79 33.19
N ILE A 383 4.24 -34.27 32.47
CA ILE A 383 2.99 -34.96 32.21
C ILE A 383 3.06 -35.46 30.78
N GLU A 384 3.35 -36.75 30.60
CA GLU A 384 3.14 -37.43 29.32
C GLU A 384 1.63 -37.55 29.10
N SER A 385 1.11 -36.93 28.04
CA SER A 385 -0.22 -37.24 27.53
C SER A 385 -0.16 -37.46 26.03
N GLU A 386 -0.65 -38.61 25.60
CA GLU A 386 -0.85 -39.03 24.21
C GLU A 386 -1.81 -38.08 23.47
N LEU A 387 -1.28 -37.03 22.85
CA LEU A 387 -2.04 -36.17 21.93
C LEU A 387 -1.13 -35.81 20.74
N GLY A 388 -1.30 -36.57 19.66
CA GLY A 388 -0.47 -36.54 18.45
C GLY A 388 -0.51 -35.21 17.66
N ALA A 389 0.24 -35.23 16.55
CA ALA A 389 0.58 -34.16 15.57
C ALA A 389 -0.44 -33.03 15.28
N MET A 390 -1.71 -33.21 15.65
CA MET A 390 -2.80 -32.24 15.61
C MET A 390 -2.61 -31.05 16.57
N TRP A 391 -1.87 -31.22 17.67
CA TRP A 391 -1.52 -30.11 18.57
C TRP A 391 -0.25 -29.37 18.13
N ASP A 392 0.71 -30.06 17.51
CA ASP A 392 2.01 -29.49 17.15
C ASP A 392 1.89 -28.32 16.15
N PHE A 393 1.04 -28.40 15.12
CA PHE A 393 0.92 -27.31 14.13
C PHE A 393 0.25 -26.04 14.68
N PHE A 394 -0.76 -26.20 15.56
CA PHE A 394 -1.45 -25.09 16.22
C PHE A 394 -0.53 -24.44 17.26
N LEU A 395 0.12 -25.26 18.10
CA LEU A 395 1.14 -24.77 19.02
C LEU A 395 2.23 -24.06 18.22
N ASP A 396 2.73 -24.60 17.12
CA ASP A 396 3.77 -23.94 16.32
C ASP A 396 3.30 -22.62 15.67
N LEU A 397 2.02 -22.44 15.31
CA LEU A 397 1.50 -21.18 14.71
C LEU A 397 1.45 -20.10 15.78
N VAL A 398 1.07 -20.53 16.98
CA VAL A 398 0.92 -19.74 18.19
C VAL A 398 2.27 -19.56 18.91
N LEU A 399 3.26 -20.43 18.66
CA LEU A 399 4.60 -20.43 19.28
C LEU A 399 5.71 -19.93 18.34
N VAL A 400 5.47 -19.74 17.05
CA VAL A 400 6.48 -19.24 16.10
C VAL A 400 6.02 -17.97 15.36
N GLY A 401 4.73 -17.62 15.47
CA GLY A 401 4.17 -16.40 14.88
C GLY A 401 3.77 -16.53 13.40
N LEU A 402 3.05 -15.52 12.89
CA LEU A 402 2.58 -15.50 11.50
C LEU A 402 3.70 -15.36 10.46
N GLY A 403 4.95 -15.09 10.87
CA GLY A 403 6.11 -15.02 9.98
C GLY A 403 6.34 -16.30 9.16
N ARG A 404 5.86 -17.46 9.62
CA ARG A 404 5.92 -18.72 8.86
C ARG A 404 4.97 -18.79 7.66
N LEU A 405 4.01 -17.86 7.55
CA LEU A 405 3.13 -17.72 6.39
C LEU A 405 3.76 -16.86 5.26
N VAL A 406 5.07 -16.59 5.39
CA VAL A 406 5.89 -15.92 4.38
C VAL A 406 6.68 -16.95 3.59
N ALA A 407 6.27 -17.19 2.34
CA ALA A 407 7.01 -18.03 1.42
C ALA A 407 8.25 -17.33 0.86
N LYS A 408 9.29 -18.08 0.51
CA LYS A 408 10.47 -17.60 -0.25
C LYS A 408 10.42 -18.00 -1.73
N THR A 409 9.58 -18.98 -2.05
CA THR A 409 9.40 -19.51 -3.41
C THR A 409 7.93 -19.74 -3.72
N GLU A 410 7.59 -19.87 -5.00
CA GLU A 410 6.23 -20.22 -5.41
C GLU A 410 5.80 -21.60 -4.88
N ASP A 411 6.73 -22.56 -4.79
CA ASP A 411 6.42 -23.90 -4.29
C ASP A 411 6.12 -23.88 -2.80
N GLU A 412 6.90 -23.13 -2.03
CA GLU A 412 6.63 -22.90 -0.61
C GLU A 412 5.32 -22.15 -0.41
N TYR A 413 5.00 -21.17 -1.26
CA TYR A 413 3.72 -20.46 -1.23
C TYR A 413 2.54 -21.43 -1.42
N VAL A 414 2.64 -22.35 -2.38
CA VAL A 414 1.63 -23.42 -2.56
C VAL A 414 1.58 -24.31 -1.31
N GLN A 415 2.72 -24.78 -0.81
CA GLN A 415 2.77 -25.66 0.36
C GLN A 415 2.13 -25.04 1.60
N LEU A 416 2.40 -23.77 1.90
CA LEU A 416 1.81 -23.06 3.03
C LEU A 416 0.29 -22.94 2.88
N ALA A 417 -0.21 -22.65 1.68
CA ALA A 417 -1.64 -22.60 1.42
C ALA A 417 -2.31 -23.98 1.60
N LEU A 418 -1.65 -25.06 1.15
CA LEU A 418 -2.13 -26.43 1.34
C LEU A 418 -2.12 -26.87 2.80
N GLN A 419 -1.06 -26.54 3.55
CA GLN A 419 -0.97 -26.82 4.98
C GLN A 419 -2.12 -26.15 5.74
N LEU A 420 -2.35 -24.86 5.51
CA LEU A 420 -3.49 -24.15 6.11
C LEU A 420 -4.83 -24.77 5.72
N ALA A 421 -4.99 -25.21 4.47
CA ALA A 421 -6.22 -25.84 3.98
C ALA A 421 -6.46 -27.24 4.56
N SER A 422 -5.40 -27.94 4.99
CA SER A 422 -5.48 -29.32 5.48
C SER A 422 -6.03 -29.46 6.91
N ASP A 423 -5.91 -28.41 7.74
CA ASP A 423 -6.38 -28.42 9.13
C ASP A 423 -7.43 -27.33 9.37
N ILE A 424 -8.69 -27.74 9.22
CA ILE A 424 -9.87 -26.87 9.37
C ILE A 424 -9.98 -26.32 10.80
N THR A 425 -9.61 -27.13 11.80
CA THR A 425 -9.75 -26.79 13.23
C THR A 425 -8.70 -25.78 13.62
N ALA A 426 -7.42 -26.02 13.29
CA ALA A 426 -6.35 -25.06 13.53
C ALA A 426 -6.61 -23.73 12.82
N LEU A 427 -7.11 -23.78 11.57
CA LEU A 427 -7.50 -22.59 10.81
C LEU A 427 -8.65 -21.82 11.48
N SER A 428 -9.63 -22.51 12.05
CA SER A 428 -10.73 -21.88 12.81
C SER A 428 -10.21 -21.20 14.08
N ASN A 429 -9.33 -21.86 14.83
CA ASN A 429 -8.75 -21.30 16.06
C ASN A 429 -7.88 -20.08 15.75
N LEU A 430 -7.04 -20.16 14.72
CA LEU A 430 -6.25 -19.04 14.24
C LEU A 430 -7.14 -17.84 13.92
N ARG A 431 -8.19 -18.06 13.11
CA ARG A 431 -9.17 -17.04 12.75
C ARG A 431 -9.74 -16.30 13.96
N MET A 432 -10.11 -17.03 15.02
CA MET A 432 -10.66 -16.43 16.23
C MET A 432 -9.63 -15.63 17.04
N SER A 433 -8.33 -15.95 16.93
CA SER A 433 -7.25 -15.25 17.62
C SER A 433 -6.70 -14.02 16.88
N LEU A 434 -6.76 -14.02 15.54
CA LEU A 434 -6.04 -13.07 14.68
C LEU A 434 -6.36 -11.59 14.94
N ARG A 435 -7.63 -11.26 15.21
CA ARG A 435 -8.01 -9.87 15.50
C ARG A 435 -7.33 -9.37 16.77
N ASP A 436 -7.35 -10.18 17.83
CA ASP A 436 -6.75 -9.82 19.12
C ASP A 436 -5.23 -9.68 19.00
N LEU A 437 -4.57 -10.62 18.31
CA LEU A 437 -3.14 -10.54 17.99
C LEU A 437 -2.82 -9.25 17.22
N MET A 438 -3.58 -8.95 16.17
CA MET A 438 -3.36 -7.75 15.37
C MET A 438 -3.58 -6.47 16.17
N SER A 439 -4.64 -6.40 17.00
CA SER A 439 -4.98 -5.24 17.82
C SER A 439 -3.92 -4.89 18.86
N LYS A 440 -3.23 -5.89 19.40
CA LYS A 440 -2.19 -5.68 20.40
C LYS A 440 -0.81 -5.45 19.75
N SER A 441 -0.58 -6.02 18.56
CA SER A 441 0.69 -5.90 17.83
C SER A 441 1.12 -4.45 17.50
N PRO A 442 2.41 -4.22 17.18
CA PRO A 442 2.89 -2.92 16.70
C PRO A 442 2.14 -2.38 15.48
N VAL A 443 1.51 -3.25 14.68
CA VAL A 443 0.74 -2.85 13.49
C VAL A 443 -0.52 -2.04 13.85
N CYS A 444 -1.09 -2.17 15.04
CA CYS A 444 -2.24 -1.38 15.49
C CYS A 444 -1.93 -0.47 16.70
N ASN A 445 -0.66 -0.29 17.04
CA ASN A 445 -0.25 0.49 18.21
C ASN A 445 0.00 1.97 17.85
N GLY A 446 -1.09 2.74 17.74
CA GLY A 446 -1.05 4.16 17.38
C GLY A 446 -0.11 5.02 18.26
N PRO A 447 -0.17 4.93 19.61
CA PRO A 447 0.72 5.68 20.49
C PRO A 447 2.21 5.37 20.28
N ASN A 448 2.60 4.09 20.25
CA ASN A 448 4.01 3.72 20.05
C ASN A 448 4.50 4.08 18.64
N PHE A 449 3.64 3.96 17.64
CA PHE A 449 3.95 4.39 16.27
C PHE A 449 4.24 5.90 16.21
N ALA A 450 3.43 6.73 16.85
CA ALA A 450 3.65 8.17 16.90
C ALA A 450 4.97 8.52 17.60
N LEU A 451 5.29 7.88 18.73
CA LEU A 451 6.57 8.08 19.43
C LEU A 451 7.78 7.73 18.54
N ALA A 452 7.72 6.61 17.83
CA ALA A 452 8.78 6.20 16.89
C ALA A 452 8.94 7.21 15.75
N LEU A 453 7.83 7.72 15.23
CA LEU A 453 7.80 8.71 14.17
C LEU A 453 8.34 10.07 14.64
N GLU A 454 8.00 10.50 15.84
CA GLU A 454 8.50 11.73 16.48
C GLU A 454 10.00 11.66 16.74
N SER A 455 10.50 10.55 17.28
CA SER A 455 11.93 10.31 17.45
C SER A 455 12.68 10.38 16.11
N THR A 456 12.07 9.84 15.06
CA THR A 456 12.59 9.90 13.69
C THR A 456 12.62 11.33 13.16
N TYR A 457 11.54 12.09 13.31
CA TYR A 457 11.46 13.50 12.94
C TYR A 457 12.48 14.36 13.70
N ARG A 458 12.63 14.15 15.01
CA ARG A 458 13.65 14.82 15.82
C ARG A 458 15.05 14.54 15.30
N SER A 459 15.32 13.29 14.90
CA SER A 459 16.62 12.90 14.35
C SER A 459 16.90 13.56 13.00
N MET A 460 15.91 13.59 12.10
CA MET A 460 16.00 14.30 10.82
C MET A 460 16.23 15.80 11.03
N TRP A 461 15.53 16.41 11.98
CA TRP A 461 15.68 17.83 12.32
C TRP A 461 17.06 18.15 12.89
N ARG A 462 17.57 17.34 13.82
CA ARG A 462 18.93 17.47 14.37
C ARG A 462 19.99 17.39 13.27
N ARG A 463 19.81 16.54 12.26
CA ARG A 463 20.70 16.46 11.08
C ARG A 463 20.64 17.75 10.26
N TYR A 464 19.44 18.24 9.96
CA TYR A 464 19.25 19.52 9.27
C TYR A 464 19.91 20.70 10.02
N CYS A 465 19.75 20.80 11.34
CA CYS A 465 20.41 21.83 12.15
C CYS A 465 21.94 21.81 12.04
N LYS A 466 22.53 20.61 11.86
CA LYS A 466 23.97 20.42 11.62
C LYS A 466 24.40 20.64 10.17
N GLY A 467 23.47 20.97 9.28
CA GLY A 467 23.73 21.17 7.84
C GLY A 467 23.75 19.89 7.02
N ASP A 468 23.37 18.74 7.60
CA ASP A 468 23.25 17.48 6.85
C ASP A 468 21.86 17.37 6.22
N VAL A 469 21.78 17.70 4.93
CA VAL A 469 20.54 17.76 4.15
C VAL A 469 20.71 16.93 2.87
N PRO A 470 20.21 15.68 2.83
CA PRO A 470 20.47 14.76 1.72
C PRO A 470 20.11 15.30 0.34
N SER A 471 18.97 15.97 0.21
CA SER A 471 18.54 16.53 -1.07
C SER A 471 19.39 17.70 -1.55
N LEU A 472 19.87 18.60 -0.67
CA LEU A 472 20.72 19.72 -1.07
C LEU A 472 22.03 19.21 -1.66
N ARG A 473 22.69 18.26 -0.97
CA ARG A 473 23.88 17.59 -1.48
C ARG A 473 23.62 16.94 -2.85
N ARG A 474 22.48 16.26 -2.99
CA ARG A 474 22.10 15.63 -4.26
C ARG A 474 21.89 16.65 -5.38
N MET A 475 21.22 17.77 -5.09
CA MET A 475 20.97 18.82 -6.08
C MET A 475 22.25 19.55 -6.49
N GLU A 476 23.19 19.77 -5.58
CA GLU A 476 24.52 20.32 -5.89
C GLU A 476 25.29 19.42 -6.86
N ILE A 477 25.31 18.10 -6.62
CA ILE A 477 25.94 17.13 -7.53
C ILE A 477 25.29 17.18 -8.91
N LEU A 478 23.95 17.22 -8.98
CA LEU A 478 23.22 17.29 -10.25
C LEU A 478 23.55 18.56 -11.04
N GLN A 479 23.70 19.71 -10.37
CA GLN A 479 24.09 20.97 -11.02
C GLN A 479 25.54 20.90 -11.54
N GLN A 480 26.45 20.24 -10.82
CA GLN A 480 27.82 20.04 -11.28
C GLN A 480 27.89 19.12 -12.50
N GLU A 481 27.11 18.02 -12.51
CA GLU A 481 26.98 17.13 -13.67
C GLU A 481 26.48 17.90 -14.91
N GLU A 482 25.44 18.72 -14.75
CA GLU A 482 24.86 19.50 -15.85
C GLU A 482 25.82 20.58 -16.39
N ASN A 483 26.64 21.19 -15.53
CA ASN A 483 27.64 22.16 -15.96
C ASN A 483 28.86 21.51 -16.64
N SER A 484 29.07 20.21 -16.45
CA SER A 484 30.16 19.44 -17.08
C SER A 484 29.79 18.80 -18.43
N GLU A 485 28.49 18.72 -18.76
CA GLU A 485 28.01 18.36 -20.09
C GLU A 485 28.01 19.61 -20.99
N GLU A 486 29.10 19.86 -21.73
CA GLU A 486 29.18 20.94 -22.74
C GLU A 486 28.01 20.86 -23.75
N PRO A 487 27.49 22.01 -24.24
CA PRO A 487 26.38 22.02 -25.16
C PRO A 487 26.79 21.39 -26.50
N ALA A 488 26.04 20.39 -26.94
CA ALA A 488 26.16 19.79 -28.26
C ALA A 488 26.29 20.87 -29.35
N VAL A 489 27.31 20.71 -30.19
CA VAL A 489 27.65 21.52 -31.36
C VAL A 489 26.40 22.05 -32.07
N LYS A 490 26.24 23.38 -32.10
CA LYS A 490 25.22 24.04 -32.93
C LYS A 490 25.47 23.67 -34.40
N LEU A 491 24.58 22.87 -34.98
CA LEU A 491 24.48 22.72 -36.43
C LEU A 491 24.13 24.10 -37.05
N PRO A 492 24.71 24.49 -38.20
CA PRO A 492 24.43 25.79 -38.79
C PRO A 492 22.99 25.87 -39.29
N GLU A 493 22.35 27.03 -39.12
CA GLU A 493 21.01 27.30 -39.66
C GLU A 493 21.00 27.21 -41.20
N PRO A 494 19.92 26.71 -41.82
CA PRO A 494 19.82 26.66 -43.27
C PRO A 494 19.63 28.07 -43.84
N THR A 495 20.46 28.38 -44.83
CA THR A 495 20.46 29.62 -45.59
C THR A 495 19.11 29.85 -46.26
N LYS A 496 18.52 31.04 -46.06
CA LYS A 496 17.29 31.47 -46.77
C LYS A 496 17.59 31.61 -48.26
N ILE A 497 17.04 30.72 -49.08
CA ILE A 497 16.96 30.89 -50.52
C ILE A 497 15.74 31.77 -50.82
N THR A 498 16.00 32.97 -51.29
CA THR A 498 15.00 33.85 -51.94
C THR A 498 14.66 33.30 -53.31
N ASN A 499 13.40 32.94 -53.55
CA ASN A 499 12.90 32.70 -54.91
C ASN A 499 12.01 33.85 -55.36
N SER A 500 12.50 34.55 -56.38
CA SER A 500 11.77 35.46 -57.26
C SER A 500 10.67 34.73 -58.01
N ARG A 501 9.53 35.40 -58.19
CA ARG A 501 8.49 35.04 -59.15
C ARG A 501 9.00 35.33 -60.56
N ASP A 502 8.78 34.40 -61.49
CA ASP A 502 8.32 34.75 -62.84
C ASP A 502 7.75 33.55 -63.60
N ASP A 503 6.79 33.89 -64.46
CA ASP A 503 5.87 33.06 -65.22
C ASP A 503 6.53 32.13 -66.25
N SER A 504 5.90 30.97 -66.53
CA SER A 504 5.26 30.71 -67.83
C SER A 504 4.83 29.24 -68.03
N SER A 505 3.76 29.12 -68.80
CA SER A 505 2.95 27.99 -69.26
C SER A 505 3.67 26.71 -69.73
N GLY A 506 3.05 25.54 -69.49
CA GLY A 506 3.33 24.33 -70.30
C GLY A 506 2.85 22.97 -69.75
N SER A 507 1.54 22.71 -69.88
CA SER A 507 0.85 21.44 -70.18
C SER A 507 1.34 20.03 -69.70
N ILE A 508 0.31 19.22 -69.34
CA ILE A 508 0.15 17.74 -69.43
C ILE A 508 0.27 16.89 -68.14
N LYS A 509 -0.94 16.57 -67.64
CA LYS A 509 -1.47 15.30 -67.06
C LYS A 509 -0.71 14.60 -65.93
N THR A 510 -1.43 14.35 -64.82
CA THR A 510 -1.96 13.00 -64.52
C THR A 510 -3.02 13.02 -63.41
N ASN A 511 -3.86 12.00 -63.49
CA ASN A 511 -5.18 11.79 -62.91
C ASN A 511 -5.28 11.77 -61.38
N GLY A 512 -6.40 12.31 -60.89
CA GLY A 512 -7.40 11.47 -60.24
C GLY A 512 -7.48 11.52 -58.71
N LEU A 513 -8.24 12.46 -58.16
CA LEU A 513 -9.59 12.23 -57.60
C LEU A 513 -10.06 13.48 -56.83
N ASN A 514 -11.28 13.90 -57.18
CA ASN A 514 -11.96 15.11 -56.75
C ASN A 514 -12.64 14.96 -55.38
N GLN A 515 -12.52 16.03 -54.57
CA GLN A 515 -13.57 16.82 -53.89
C GLN A 515 -14.46 16.08 -52.86
N VAL A 516 -14.53 16.43 -51.55
CA VAL A 516 -14.85 17.73 -50.85
C VAL A 516 -16.31 18.15 -51.20
N PRO A 517 -17.21 18.67 -50.31
CA PRO A 517 -16.91 19.69 -49.31
C PRO A 517 -17.72 19.76 -47.99
N SER A 518 -17.24 20.70 -47.17
CA SER A 518 -17.75 21.27 -45.92
C SER A 518 -19.09 22.02 -46.00
N SER A 519 -19.77 22.16 -44.85
CA SER A 519 -20.38 23.42 -44.38
C SER A 519 -20.68 23.32 -42.86
N MET A 520 -20.00 24.12 -42.02
CA MET A 520 -20.39 25.41 -41.43
C MET A 520 -21.38 25.38 -40.24
N LEU A 521 -20.81 25.73 -39.07
CA LEU A 521 -21.30 26.66 -38.03
C LEU A 521 -22.66 26.43 -37.34
N LYS A 522 -22.62 26.29 -36.00
CA LYS A 522 -23.20 27.26 -35.04
C LYS A 522 -22.85 26.93 -33.58
N HIS A 523 -22.52 27.99 -32.83
CA HIS A 523 -22.49 28.06 -31.37
C HIS A 523 -23.90 27.95 -30.78
N SER A 524 -24.07 27.22 -29.68
CA SER A 524 -24.97 27.60 -28.57
C SER A 524 -24.67 26.82 -27.29
N THR A 525 -24.53 27.57 -26.21
CA THR A 525 -24.57 27.19 -24.79
C THR A 525 -25.91 26.57 -24.37
N SER A 526 -25.90 25.54 -23.51
CA SER A 526 -26.83 25.40 -22.37
C SER A 526 -26.49 24.17 -21.52
N GLU A 527 -26.60 24.38 -20.21
CA GLU A 527 -26.62 23.41 -19.11
C GLU A 527 -27.65 22.28 -19.34
N GLU A 528 -27.42 21.08 -18.79
CA GLU A 528 -28.33 20.52 -17.78
C GLU A 528 -27.81 19.23 -17.14
N ASN A 529 -28.20 19.10 -15.87
CA ASN A 529 -27.94 18.02 -14.92
C ASN A 529 -28.55 16.67 -15.36
N GLY A 530 -27.98 15.57 -14.86
CA GLY A 530 -28.59 14.25 -15.04
C GLY A 530 -27.85 13.11 -14.36
N VAL A 531 -28.02 13.04 -13.04
CA VAL A 531 -27.93 11.86 -12.16
C VAL A 531 -27.87 10.49 -12.87
N SER A 532 -26.86 9.68 -12.54
CA SER A 532 -26.95 8.24 -12.21
C SER A 532 -25.61 7.74 -11.66
#